data_AF-A0A3D8J830-F1
#
_entry.id   AF-A0A3D8J830-F1
#
_cell.length_a   1.000
_cell.length_b   1.000
_cell.length_c   1.000
_cell.angle_alpha   90.00
_cell.angle_beta   90.00
_cell.angle_gamma   90.00
#
_symmetry.space_group_name_H-M   'P 1'
#
loop_
_entity.id
_entity.type
_entity.pdbx_description
1 polymer ?
#
loop_
_entity_poly.entity_id
_entity_poly.type
_entity_poly.pdbx_seq_one_letter_code
_entity_poly.pdbx_strand_id
1 'polypeptide(L)'
;MSLESNLHKITERFTKDQNSIANAFRLEILYRKYKVLIFTIVFIFIAGIIFFTIHSYRAKQILEESNQIFSQLREMSNDESKLQERKKLEEQLQHIAPVLYDFYIYTQLQDLPLTQLMQEENLAKLQNLFKSKNELIATLAIYQHAILTQDLHALESFYSKWIDKKETQSSYFNDILRDRALLQAAYIYLQNDNIAKAHELLDSITLKDGNQYIFKIAKELRHYGLLDNALNSQTIQSNNTATNNQ
;
A
#
# COMPACT_ATOMS: atom_id res chain seq x y z
N MET A 1 22.31 38.40 -60.90
CA MET A 1 23.07 37.49 -60.02
C MET A 1 24.55 37.83 -60.19
N SER A 2 25.20 38.37 -59.14
CA SER A 2 26.57 38.90 -59.23
C SER A 2 27.61 37.78 -59.20
N LEU A 3 28.76 38.00 -59.88
CA LEU A 3 29.93 37.10 -59.86
C LEU A 3 30.39 36.76 -58.43
N GLU A 4 30.20 37.71 -57.52
CA GLU A 4 30.46 37.60 -56.08
C GLU A 4 29.61 36.52 -55.40
N SER A 5 28.34 36.38 -55.79
CA SER A 5 27.46 35.30 -55.29
C SER A 5 27.93 33.90 -55.73
N ASN A 6 28.48 33.79 -56.94
CA ASN A 6 28.99 32.52 -57.47
C ASN A 6 30.34 32.16 -56.84
N LEU A 7 31.22 33.14 -56.65
CA LEU A 7 32.47 32.95 -55.90
C LEU A 7 32.19 32.51 -54.47
N HIS A 8 31.29 33.20 -53.76
CA HIS A 8 30.92 32.85 -52.38
C HIS A 8 30.35 31.42 -52.26
N LYS A 9 29.53 30.98 -53.21
CA LYS A 9 29.03 29.59 -53.26
C LYS A 9 30.14 28.57 -53.49
N ILE A 10 31.17 28.91 -54.26
CA ILE A 10 32.30 28.02 -54.52
C ILE A 10 33.18 27.92 -53.27
N THR A 11 33.53 29.03 -52.62
CA THR A 11 34.30 29.02 -51.36
C THR A 11 33.55 28.30 -50.24
N GLU A 12 32.24 28.47 -50.15
CA GLU A 12 31.41 27.79 -49.14
C GLU A 12 31.39 26.27 -49.36
N ARG A 13 31.34 25.80 -50.61
CA ARG A 13 31.48 24.37 -50.95
C ARG A 13 32.86 23.82 -50.60
N PHE A 14 33.94 24.54 -50.93
CA PHE A 14 35.30 24.13 -50.56
C PHE A 14 35.49 24.08 -49.03
N THR A 15 34.94 25.04 -48.29
CA THR A 15 35.01 25.07 -46.83
C THR A 15 34.22 23.91 -46.21
N LYS A 16 33.06 23.56 -46.79
CA LYS A 16 32.24 22.42 -46.36
C LYS A 16 32.96 21.09 -46.61
N ASP A 17 33.60 20.92 -47.76
CA ASP A 17 34.36 19.72 -48.09
C ASP A 17 35.61 19.58 -47.22
N GLN A 18 36.33 20.68 -46.97
CA GLN A 18 37.50 20.68 -46.09
C GLN A 18 37.12 20.34 -44.64
N ASN A 19 35.99 20.86 -44.14
CA ASN A 19 35.44 20.49 -42.83
C ASN A 19 34.99 19.02 -42.77
N SER A 20 34.42 18.48 -43.85
CA SER A 20 34.04 17.07 -43.95
C SER A 20 35.27 16.16 -43.86
N ILE A 21 36.33 16.50 -44.60
CA ILE A 21 37.60 15.75 -44.60
C ILE A 21 38.29 15.86 -43.23
N ALA A 22 38.35 17.05 -42.64
CA ALA A 22 38.93 17.25 -41.32
C ALA A 22 38.17 16.49 -40.22
N ASN A 23 36.84 16.43 -40.30
CA ASN A 23 36.03 15.65 -39.38
C ASN A 23 36.23 14.14 -39.57
N ALA A 24 36.42 13.66 -40.79
CA ALA A 24 36.76 12.26 -41.07
C ALA A 24 38.11 11.87 -40.44
N PHE A 25 39.15 12.70 -40.59
CA PHE A 25 40.45 12.46 -39.96
C PHE A 25 40.38 12.52 -38.42
N ARG A 26 39.57 13.42 -37.85
CA ARG A 26 39.34 13.46 -36.40
C ARG A 26 38.66 12.18 -35.91
N LEU A 27 37.66 11.67 -36.62
CA LEU A 27 36.99 10.40 -36.32
C LEU A 27 37.96 9.21 -36.40
N GLU A 28 38.86 9.20 -37.38
CA GLU A 28 39.87 8.15 -37.52
C GLU A 28 40.87 8.14 -36.34
N ILE A 29 41.33 9.32 -35.90
CA ILE A 29 42.22 9.44 -34.73
C ILE A 29 41.49 9.03 -33.44
N LEU A 30 40.23 9.45 -33.27
CA LEU A 30 39.37 9.04 -32.16
C LEU A 30 39.14 7.52 -32.16
N TYR A 31 38.83 6.92 -33.31
CA TYR A 31 38.67 5.48 -33.45
C TYR A 31 39.95 4.74 -33.09
N ARG A 32 41.11 5.17 -33.60
CA ARG A 32 42.39 4.50 -33.33
C ARG A 32 42.78 4.56 -31.85
N LYS A 33 42.50 5.67 -31.16
CA LYS A 33 42.79 5.87 -29.73
C LYS A 33 41.80 5.14 -28.82
N TYR A 34 40.52 5.11 -29.18
CA TYR A 34 39.45 4.60 -28.32
C TYR A 34 38.80 3.31 -28.83
N LYS A 35 39.39 2.61 -29.82
CA LYS A 35 38.82 1.36 -30.37
C LYS A 35 38.36 0.38 -29.31
N VAL A 36 39.18 0.16 -28.26
CA VAL A 36 38.86 -0.75 -27.15
C VAL A 36 37.65 -0.26 -26.39
N LEU A 37 37.61 1.03 -26.05
CA LEU A 37 36.50 1.66 -25.33
C LEU A 37 35.20 1.61 -26.14
N ILE A 38 35.26 1.85 -27.46
CA ILE A 38 34.11 1.72 -28.37
C ILE A 38 33.60 0.28 -28.39
N PHE A 39 34.48 -0.72 -28.52
CA PHE A 39 34.08 -2.13 -28.45
C PHE A 39 33.49 -2.51 -27.09
N THR A 40 34.01 -1.98 -25.99
CA THR A 40 33.45 -2.19 -24.65
C THR A 40 32.03 -1.62 -24.54
N ILE A 41 31.80 -0.40 -25.02
CA ILE A 41 30.45 0.22 -25.02
C ILE A 41 29.48 -0.60 -25.87
N VAL A 42 29.90 -1.00 -27.07
CA VAL A 42 29.07 -1.83 -27.96
C VAL A 42 28.73 -3.17 -27.30
N PHE A 43 29.69 -3.81 -26.64
CA PHE A 43 29.46 -5.06 -25.91
C PHE A 43 28.46 -4.87 -24.76
N ILE A 44 28.62 -3.82 -23.95
CA ILE A 44 27.67 -3.50 -22.87
C ILE A 44 26.27 -3.24 -23.43
N PHE A 45 26.18 -2.54 -24.56
CA PHE A 45 24.90 -2.24 -25.20
C PHE A 45 24.21 -3.52 -25.70
N ILE A 46 24.95 -4.41 -26.36
CA ILE A 46 24.43 -5.71 -26.83
C ILE A 46 24.00 -6.57 -25.62
N ALA A 47 24.84 -6.65 -24.58
CA ALA A 47 24.52 -7.38 -23.35
C ALA A 47 23.26 -6.82 -22.66
N GLY A 48 23.10 -5.48 -22.64
CA GLY A 48 21.92 -4.81 -22.11
C GLY A 48 20.64 -5.16 -22.86
N ILE A 49 20.69 -5.18 -24.20
CA ILE A 49 19.56 -5.58 -25.05
C ILE A 49 19.17 -7.05 -24.79
N ILE A 50 20.16 -7.95 -24.75
CA ILE A 50 19.94 -9.38 -24.47
C ILE A 50 19.31 -9.54 -23.09
N PHE A 51 19.85 -8.89 -22.07
CA PHE A 51 19.34 -8.92 -20.70
C PHE A 51 17.88 -8.43 -20.63
N PHE A 52 17.57 -7.28 -21.24
CA PHE A 52 16.22 -6.73 -21.25
C PHE A 52 15.22 -7.64 -22.00
N THR A 53 15.65 -8.27 -23.09
CA THR A 53 14.81 -9.19 -23.87
C THR A 53 14.50 -10.45 -23.08
N ILE A 54 15.49 -11.07 -22.45
CA ILE A 54 15.29 -12.26 -21.61
C ILE A 54 14.42 -11.92 -20.40
N HIS A 55 14.68 -10.78 -19.74
CA HIS A 55 13.91 -10.34 -18.58
C HIS A 55 12.45 -10.07 -18.93
N SER A 56 12.18 -9.34 -20.02
CA SER A 56 10.82 -9.04 -20.46
C SER A 56 10.06 -10.28 -20.92
N TYR A 57 10.73 -11.24 -21.58
CA TYR A 57 10.12 -12.52 -21.94
C TYR A 57 9.71 -13.32 -20.70
N ARG A 58 10.62 -13.46 -19.72
CA ARG A 58 10.31 -14.14 -18.45
C ARG A 58 9.20 -13.44 -17.66
N ALA A 59 9.21 -12.11 -17.62
CA ALA A 59 8.18 -11.34 -16.94
C ALA A 59 6.79 -11.58 -17.55
N LYS A 60 6.69 -11.65 -18.89
CA LYS A 60 5.44 -11.99 -19.58
C LYS A 60 4.97 -13.40 -19.27
N GLN A 61 5.89 -14.38 -19.30
CA GLN A 61 5.57 -15.77 -18.99
C GLN A 61 5.05 -15.92 -17.55
N ILE A 62 5.74 -15.32 -16.58
CA ILE A 62 5.30 -15.33 -15.17
C ILE A 62 3.93 -14.66 -15.02
N LEU A 63 3.68 -13.55 -15.72
CA LEU A 63 2.40 -12.85 -15.68
C LEU A 63 1.26 -13.71 -16.24
N GLU A 64 1.49 -14.39 -17.37
CA GLU A 64 0.48 -15.27 -17.97
C GLU A 64 0.22 -16.50 -17.09
N GLU A 65 1.27 -17.17 -16.61
CA GLU A 65 1.18 -18.34 -15.74
C GLU A 65 0.50 -18.01 -14.40
N SER A 66 0.88 -16.90 -13.75
CA SER A 66 0.26 -16.48 -12.49
C SER A 66 -1.21 -16.10 -12.65
N ASN A 67 -1.61 -15.47 -13.77
CA ASN A 67 -3.01 -15.17 -14.06
C ASN A 67 -3.83 -16.44 -14.33
N GLN A 68 -3.24 -17.42 -15.01
CA GLN A 68 -3.89 -18.72 -15.24
C GLN A 68 -4.12 -19.46 -13.92
N ILE A 69 -3.08 -19.58 -13.09
CA ILE A 69 -3.17 -20.21 -11.76
C ILE A 69 -4.19 -19.48 -10.88
N PHE A 70 -4.16 -18.15 -10.86
CA PHE A 70 -5.10 -17.36 -10.07
C PHE A 70 -6.55 -17.55 -10.53
N SER A 71 -6.79 -17.62 -11.84
CA SER A 71 -8.12 -17.91 -12.40
C SER A 71 -8.59 -19.31 -12.00
N GLN A 72 -7.72 -20.32 -12.09
CA GLN A 72 -8.02 -21.69 -11.66
C GLN A 72 -8.36 -21.75 -10.17
N LEU A 73 -7.57 -21.08 -9.31
CA LEU A 73 -7.82 -21.02 -7.87
C LEU A 73 -9.14 -20.33 -7.52
N ARG A 74 -9.58 -19.35 -8.32
CA ARG A 74 -10.85 -18.64 -8.10
C ARG A 74 -12.06 -19.48 -8.51
N GLU A 75 -11.95 -20.28 -9.55
CA GLU A 75 -13.04 -21.15 -10.04
C GLU A 75 -13.13 -22.47 -9.25
N MET A 76 -12.08 -22.81 -8.50
CA MET A 76 -12.03 -24.05 -7.74
C MET A 76 -12.96 -24.00 -6.51
N SER A 77 -13.89 -24.95 -6.45
CA SER A 77 -14.75 -25.17 -5.27
C SER A 77 -13.92 -25.56 -4.04
N ASN A 78 -14.40 -25.20 -2.85
CA ASN A 78 -13.80 -25.54 -1.54
C ASN A 78 -14.00 -27.01 -1.13
N ASP A 79 -14.31 -27.90 -2.07
CA ASP A 79 -14.53 -29.32 -1.80
C ASP A 79 -13.23 -30.03 -1.40
N GLU A 80 -13.32 -30.95 -0.44
CA GLU A 80 -12.15 -31.72 0.04
C GLU A 80 -11.45 -32.50 -1.08
N SER A 81 -12.19 -32.93 -2.10
CA SER A 81 -11.66 -33.67 -3.24
C SER A 81 -10.65 -32.88 -4.07
N LYS A 82 -10.68 -31.54 -4.01
CA LYS A 82 -9.76 -30.64 -4.73
C LYS A 82 -8.72 -29.98 -3.82
N LEU A 83 -8.70 -30.32 -2.53
CA LEU A 83 -7.82 -29.68 -1.55
C LEU A 83 -6.34 -29.83 -1.89
N GLN A 84 -5.90 -31.00 -2.36
CA GLN A 84 -4.50 -31.22 -2.74
C GLN A 84 -4.10 -30.42 -3.97
N GLU A 85 -4.98 -30.37 -4.97
CA GLU A 85 -4.74 -29.60 -6.20
C GLU A 85 -4.67 -28.11 -5.89
N ARG A 86 -5.59 -27.61 -5.08
CA ARG A 86 -5.60 -26.22 -4.59
C ARG A 86 -4.29 -25.86 -3.88
N LYS A 87 -3.86 -26.68 -2.92
CA LYS A 87 -2.60 -26.44 -2.17
C LYS A 87 -1.40 -26.35 -3.11
N LYS A 88 -1.34 -27.19 -4.13
CA LYS A 88 -0.27 -27.17 -5.13
C LYS A 88 -0.30 -25.87 -5.95
N LEU A 89 -1.47 -25.43 -6.41
CA LEU A 89 -1.64 -24.18 -7.15
C LEU A 89 -1.30 -22.95 -6.27
N GLU A 90 -1.69 -22.98 -4.99
CA GLU A 90 -1.33 -21.95 -4.01
C GLU A 90 0.18 -21.83 -3.82
N GLU A 91 0.88 -22.96 -3.64
CA GLU A 91 2.34 -23.00 -3.51
C GLU A 91 3.04 -22.48 -4.78
N GLN A 92 2.54 -22.87 -5.96
CA GLN A 92 3.04 -22.36 -7.24
C GLN A 92 2.86 -20.84 -7.35
N LEU A 93 1.67 -20.33 -7.02
CA LEU A 93 1.37 -18.90 -7.06
C LEU A 93 2.26 -18.12 -6.08
N GLN A 94 2.46 -18.63 -4.87
CA GLN A 94 3.33 -18.03 -3.87
C GLN A 94 4.77 -17.89 -4.37
N HIS A 95 5.27 -18.90 -5.08
CA HIS A 95 6.64 -18.89 -5.60
C HIS A 95 6.81 -17.92 -6.78
N ILE A 96 5.90 -17.95 -7.76
CA ILE A 96 6.06 -17.16 -9.01
C ILE A 96 5.58 -15.71 -8.87
N ALA A 97 4.55 -15.46 -8.06
CA ALA A 97 3.89 -14.17 -7.91
C ALA A 97 3.43 -13.93 -6.46
N PRO A 98 4.37 -13.77 -5.50
CA PRO A 98 4.05 -13.69 -4.08
C PRO A 98 3.09 -12.56 -3.70
N VAL A 99 3.15 -11.42 -4.40
CA VAL A 99 2.22 -10.30 -4.16
C VAL A 99 0.78 -10.65 -4.58
N LEU A 100 0.63 -11.39 -5.68
CA LEU A 100 -0.68 -11.86 -6.14
C LEU A 100 -1.22 -12.97 -5.24
N TYR A 101 -0.33 -13.82 -4.72
CA TYR A 101 -0.67 -14.80 -3.68
C TYR A 101 -1.20 -14.12 -2.40
N ASP A 102 -0.50 -13.11 -1.88
CA ASP A 102 -0.97 -12.36 -0.71
C ASP A 102 -2.36 -11.74 -0.94
N PHE A 103 -2.59 -11.21 -2.14
CA PHE A 103 -3.90 -10.69 -2.55
C PHE A 103 -4.97 -11.79 -2.57
N TYR A 104 -4.66 -12.94 -3.17
CA TYR A 104 -5.53 -14.10 -3.18
C TYR A 104 -5.93 -14.53 -1.76
N ILE A 105 -4.95 -14.73 -0.87
CA ILE A 105 -5.22 -15.13 0.52
C ILE A 105 -6.08 -14.09 1.23
N TYR A 106 -5.77 -12.80 1.07
CA TYR A 106 -6.59 -11.74 1.66
C TYR A 106 -8.04 -11.79 1.18
N THR A 107 -8.27 -11.96 -0.13
CA THR A 107 -9.63 -12.08 -0.69
C THR A 107 -10.37 -13.30 -0.17
N GLN A 108 -9.70 -14.46 -0.11
CA GLN A 108 -10.29 -15.68 0.45
C GLN A 108 -10.73 -15.48 1.91
N LEU A 109 -9.94 -14.76 2.72
CA LEU A 109 -10.31 -14.45 4.09
C LEU A 109 -11.54 -13.52 4.18
N GLN A 110 -11.73 -12.60 3.23
CA GLN A 110 -12.92 -11.72 3.20
C GLN A 110 -14.22 -12.46 2.85
N ASP A 111 -14.12 -13.53 2.08
CA ASP A 111 -15.27 -14.33 1.65
C ASP A 111 -15.78 -15.26 2.76
N LEU A 112 -15.00 -15.43 3.85
CA LEU A 112 -15.39 -16.26 4.98
C LEU A 112 -16.44 -15.59 5.87
N PRO A 113 -17.39 -16.35 6.43
CA PRO A 113 -18.24 -15.85 7.52
C PRO A 113 -17.39 -15.53 8.76
N LEU A 114 -17.83 -14.57 9.56
CA LEU A 114 -17.09 -14.08 10.73
C LEU A 114 -16.66 -15.21 11.69
N THR A 115 -17.51 -16.22 11.89
CA THR A 115 -17.22 -17.37 12.76
C THR A 115 -16.04 -18.22 12.27
N GLN A 116 -15.86 -18.34 10.95
CA GLN A 116 -14.71 -19.05 10.36
C GLN A 116 -13.49 -18.15 10.32
N LEU A 117 -13.65 -16.87 10.01
CA LEU A 117 -12.56 -15.90 9.98
C LEU A 117 -11.86 -15.77 11.34
N MET A 118 -12.60 -15.87 12.45
CA MET A 118 -12.07 -15.83 13.82
C MET A 118 -11.39 -17.13 14.28
N GLN A 119 -11.36 -18.18 13.46
CA GLN A 119 -10.61 -19.40 13.79
C GLN A 119 -9.11 -19.11 13.78
N GLU A 120 -8.36 -19.76 14.68
CA GLU A 120 -6.92 -19.54 14.88
C GLU A 120 -6.11 -19.70 13.58
N GLU A 121 -6.45 -20.69 12.74
CA GLU A 121 -5.80 -20.90 11.45
C GLU A 121 -5.93 -19.68 10.52
N ASN A 122 -7.13 -19.08 10.45
CA ASN A 122 -7.40 -17.95 9.56
C ASN A 122 -6.85 -16.64 10.11
N LEU A 123 -6.86 -16.47 11.44
CA LEU A 123 -6.16 -15.36 12.09
C LEU A 123 -4.65 -15.44 11.86
N ALA A 124 -4.05 -16.64 11.90
CA ALA A 124 -2.64 -16.84 11.60
C ALA A 124 -2.32 -16.51 10.13
N LYS A 125 -3.19 -16.88 9.18
CA LYS A 125 -3.06 -16.46 7.77
C LYS A 125 -3.13 -14.94 7.64
N LEU A 126 -4.07 -14.28 8.31
CA LEU A 126 -4.19 -12.82 8.32
C LEU A 126 -2.96 -12.15 8.93
N GLN A 127 -2.42 -12.70 10.02
CA GLN A 127 -1.20 -12.23 10.66
C GLN A 127 0.03 -12.38 9.75
N ASN A 128 0.13 -13.47 8.99
CA ASN A 128 1.21 -13.65 8.02
C ASN A 128 1.22 -12.56 6.94
N LEU A 129 0.05 -12.05 6.54
CA LEU A 129 -0.08 -10.97 5.56
C LEU A 129 0.49 -9.63 6.07
N PHE A 130 0.79 -9.48 7.36
CA PHE A 130 1.49 -8.28 7.88
C PHE A 130 2.85 -8.07 7.21
N LYS A 131 3.46 -9.15 6.74
CA LYS A 131 4.76 -9.17 6.06
C LYS A 131 4.65 -9.04 4.54
N SER A 132 3.44 -8.82 4.01
CA SER A 132 3.24 -8.68 2.57
C SER A 132 4.09 -7.55 2.01
N LYS A 133 4.66 -7.79 0.82
CA LYS A 133 5.37 -6.74 0.07
C LYS A 133 4.42 -5.66 -0.45
N ASN A 134 3.11 -5.94 -0.47
CA ASN A 134 2.09 -4.98 -0.82
C ASN A 134 1.62 -4.23 0.44
N GLU A 135 1.97 -2.95 0.53
CA GLU A 135 1.68 -2.10 1.69
C GLU A 135 0.19 -1.98 2.00
N LEU A 136 -0.68 -2.00 0.97
CA LEU A 136 -2.12 -1.96 1.16
C LEU A 136 -2.61 -3.24 1.86
N ILE A 137 -2.18 -4.41 1.38
CA ILE A 137 -2.57 -5.71 1.96
C ILE A 137 -2.06 -5.82 3.38
N ALA A 138 -0.79 -5.48 3.63
CA ALA A 138 -0.22 -5.49 4.98
C ALA A 138 -1.01 -4.57 5.92
N THR A 139 -1.34 -3.35 5.48
CA THR A 139 -2.10 -2.39 6.28
C THR A 139 -3.50 -2.90 6.61
N LEU A 140 -4.22 -3.42 5.61
CA LEU A 140 -5.56 -3.97 5.79
C LEU A 140 -5.56 -5.20 6.69
N ALA A 141 -4.56 -6.07 6.55
CA ALA A 141 -4.41 -7.24 7.39
C ALA A 141 -4.18 -6.88 8.86
N ILE A 142 -3.26 -5.93 9.13
CA ILE A 142 -3.01 -5.41 10.49
C ILE A 142 -4.28 -4.83 11.08
N TYR A 143 -4.97 -3.96 10.33
CA TYR A 143 -6.22 -3.35 10.76
C TYR A 143 -7.26 -4.40 11.11
N GLN A 144 -7.55 -5.31 10.18
CA GLN A 144 -8.58 -6.32 10.35
C GLN A 144 -8.25 -7.27 11.50
N HIS A 145 -7.00 -7.69 11.65
CA HIS A 145 -6.58 -8.52 12.76
C HIS A 145 -6.79 -7.81 14.09
N ALA A 146 -6.41 -6.52 14.20
CA ALA A 146 -6.60 -5.74 15.41
C ALA A 146 -8.09 -5.61 15.79
N ILE A 147 -8.97 -5.41 14.80
CA ILE A 147 -10.42 -5.37 15.01
C ILE A 147 -10.95 -6.72 15.50
N LEU A 148 -10.57 -7.82 14.85
CA LEU A 148 -11.07 -9.17 15.17
C LEU A 148 -10.59 -9.68 16.53
N THR A 149 -9.35 -9.34 16.88
CA THR A 149 -8.73 -9.74 18.16
C THR A 149 -8.97 -8.75 19.29
N GLN A 150 -9.60 -7.59 18.97
CA GLN A 150 -9.82 -6.50 19.91
C GLN A 150 -8.53 -6.03 20.61
N ASP A 151 -7.40 -6.07 19.90
CA ASP A 151 -6.11 -5.63 20.41
C ASP A 151 -6.08 -4.11 20.55
N LEU A 152 -6.38 -3.62 21.76
CA LEU A 152 -6.44 -2.19 22.09
C LEU A 152 -5.13 -1.46 21.74
N HIS A 153 -3.97 -2.06 22.01
CA HIS A 153 -2.69 -1.43 21.72
C HIS A 153 -2.51 -1.26 20.21
N ALA A 154 -2.83 -2.29 19.42
CA ALA A 154 -2.76 -2.21 17.96
C ALA A 154 -3.77 -1.21 17.37
N LEU A 155 -4.97 -1.09 17.95
CA LEU A 155 -6.00 -0.15 17.51
C LEU A 155 -5.64 1.31 17.81
N GLU A 156 -5.14 1.60 19.02
CA GLU A 156 -4.75 2.95 19.44
C GLU A 156 -3.53 3.48 18.68
N SER A 157 -2.56 2.60 18.43
CA SER A 157 -1.33 2.94 17.71
C SER A 157 -1.45 2.78 16.19
N PHE A 158 -2.63 2.44 15.68
CA PHE A 158 -2.82 2.15 14.26
C PHE A 158 -2.46 3.35 13.38
N TYR A 159 -1.66 3.09 12.36
CA TYR A 159 -1.31 4.06 11.33
C TYR A 159 -1.17 3.38 9.96
N SER A 160 -1.81 3.94 8.95
CA SER A 160 -1.78 3.45 7.57
C SER A 160 -0.50 3.88 6.85
N LYS A 161 0.45 2.95 6.70
CA LYS A 161 1.71 3.18 5.95
C LYS A 161 1.48 3.36 4.45
N TRP A 162 0.43 2.76 3.88
CA TRP A 162 0.14 2.83 2.44
C TRP A 162 -0.15 4.26 1.96
N ILE A 163 -0.64 5.15 2.84
CA ILE A 163 -1.08 6.50 2.46
C ILE A 163 0.08 7.52 2.54
N ASP A 164 1.23 7.17 3.12
CA ASP A 164 2.27 8.14 3.49
C ASP A 164 3.32 8.42 2.39
N LYS A 165 3.22 7.80 1.21
CA LYS A 165 4.23 7.97 0.15
C LYS A 165 3.89 9.08 -0.84
N LYS A 166 4.45 10.27 -0.55
CA LYS A 166 4.77 11.36 -1.51
C LYS A 166 3.59 11.90 -2.33
N GLU A 167 2.74 12.70 -1.71
CA GLU A 167 2.17 13.86 -2.40
C GLU A 167 1.93 15.02 -1.42
N THR A 168 2.98 15.83 -1.29
CA THR A 168 2.94 17.19 -0.74
C THR A 168 1.88 18.00 -1.48
N GLN A 169 0.66 18.04 -0.94
CA GLN A 169 -0.35 19.13 -0.96
C GLN A 169 -1.78 18.63 -0.74
N SER A 170 -1.99 17.31 -0.71
CA SER A 170 -3.31 16.71 -0.45
C SER A 170 -3.30 15.90 0.84
N SER A 171 -3.37 16.59 1.98
CA SER A 171 -3.62 16.03 3.32
C SER A 171 -5.06 15.49 3.47
N TYR A 172 -5.68 15.00 2.39
CA TYR A 172 -7.12 14.71 2.33
C TYR A 172 -7.47 13.25 2.61
N PHE A 173 -6.52 12.31 2.49
CA PHE A 173 -6.69 10.92 2.97
C PHE A 173 -5.98 10.73 4.31
N ASN A 174 -6.20 11.66 5.25
CA ASN A 174 -5.77 11.51 6.64
C ASN A 174 -6.47 10.30 7.29
N ASP A 175 -5.85 9.13 7.12
CA ASP A 175 -6.03 7.85 7.80
C ASP A 175 -7.44 7.56 8.36
N ILE A 176 -8.42 7.42 7.46
CA ILE A 176 -9.79 7.00 7.82
C ILE A 176 -9.80 5.66 8.58
N LEU A 177 -8.83 4.79 8.31
CA LEU A 177 -8.69 3.51 9.02
C LEU A 177 -8.22 3.72 10.46
N ARG A 178 -7.32 4.66 10.71
CA ARG A 178 -6.99 5.09 12.08
C ARG A 178 -8.19 5.66 12.81
N ASP A 179 -8.94 6.58 12.21
CA ASP A 179 -10.11 7.16 12.88
C ASP A 179 -11.17 6.06 13.20
N ARG A 180 -11.30 5.05 12.34
CA ARG A 180 -12.12 3.85 12.61
C ARG A 180 -11.54 2.95 13.70
N ALA A 181 -10.22 2.75 13.73
CA ALA A 181 -9.54 1.97 14.76
C ALA A 181 -9.70 2.63 16.14
N LEU A 182 -9.53 3.96 16.21
CA LEU A 182 -9.76 4.75 17.42
C LEU A 182 -11.22 4.67 17.87
N LEU A 183 -12.18 4.74 16.93
CA LEU A 183 -13.60 4.55 17.25
C LEU A 183 -13.87 3.17 17.85
N GLN A 184 -13.27 2.11 17.28
CA GLN A 184 -13.41 0.76 17.81
C GLN A 184 -12.77 0.62 19.19
N ALA A 185 -11.56 1.16 19.39
CA ALA A 185 -10.89 1.15 20.69
C ALA A 185 -11.73 1.89 21.74
N ALA A 186 -12.28 3.05 21.40
CA ALA A 186 -13.17 3.80 22.27
C ALA A 186 -14.42 2.99 22.64
N TYR A 187 -15.04 2.30 21.67
CA TYR A 187 -16.17 1.43 21.93
C TYR A 187 -15.83 0.30 22.92
N ILE A 188 -14.67 -0.35 22.75
CA ILE A 188 -14.19 -1.38 23.68
C ILE A 188 -13.95 -0.79 25.08
N TYR A 189 -13.40 0.42 25.19
CA TYR A 189 -13.25 1.09 26.49
C TYR A 189 -14.59 1.44 27.14
N LEU A 190 -15.61 1.82 26.36
CA LEU A 190 -16.96 2.01 26.87
C LEU A 190 -17.56 0.70 27.39
N GLN A 191 -17.34 -0.42 26.70
CA GLN A 191 -17.78 -1.74 27.17
C GLN A 191 -17.10 -2.18 28.47
N ASN A 192 -15.87 -1.71 28.71
CA ASN A 192 -15.07 -2.02 29.89
C ASN A 192 -15.14 -0.92 30.97
N ASP A 193 -16.16 -0.05 30.94
CA ASP A 193 -16.39 1.05 31.87
C ASP A 193 -15.26 2.09 32.00
N ASN A 194 -14.29 2.09 31.09
CA ASN A 194 -13.23 3.10 31.04
C ASN A 194 -13.67 4.32 30.22
N ILE A 195 -14.67 5.04 30.74
CA ILE A 195 -15.32 6.16 30.05
C ILE A 195 -14.33 7.29 29.74
N ALA A 196 -13.38 7.56 30.65
CA ALA A 196 -12.38 8.61 30.46
C ALA A 196 -11.50 8.36 29.23
N LYS A 197 -10.95 7.14 29.09
CA LYS A 197 -10.11 6.79 27.94
C LYS A 197 -10.93 6.72 26.65
N ALA A 198 -12.15 6.20 26.72
CA ALA A 198 -13.05 6.21 25.57
C ALA A 198 -13.28 7.63 25.04
N HIS A 199 -13.62 8.58 25.92
CA HIS A 199 -13.85 9.97 25.54
C HIS A 199 -12.59 10.66 25.02
N GLU A 200 -11.42 10.39 25.59
CA GLU A 200 -10.13 10.86 25.06
C GLU A 200 -9.93 10.44 23.60
N LEU A 201 -10.18 9.17 23.28
CA LEU A 201 -10.05 8.65 21.92
C LEU A 201 -11.11 9.22 20.98
N LEU A 202 -12.38 9.32 21.41
CA LEU A 202 -13.45 9.92 20.61
C LEU A 202 -13.17 11.40 20.29
N ASP A 203 -12.57 12.14 21.22
CA ASP A 203 -12.23 13.55 21.05
C ASP A 203 -11.07 13.77 20.09
N SER A 204 -10.19 12.78 19.94
CA SER A 204 -9.11 12.80 18.96
C SER A 204 -9.60 12.64 17.51
N ILE A 205 -10.82 12.14 17.30
CA ILE A 205 -11.42 11.98 15.98
C ILE A 205 -11.97 13.33 15.52
N THR A 206 -11.31 13.95 14.54
CA THR A 206 -11.69 15.26 14.01
C THR A 206 -12.46 15.15 12.69
N LEU A 207 -13.29 16.15 12.39
CA LEU A 207 -13.97 16.27 11.10
C LEU A 207 -12.96 16.50 9.97
N LYS A 208 -13.00 15.64 8.97
CA LYS A 208 -12.17 15.69 7.76
C LYS A 208 -13.01 15.24 6.56
N ASP A 209 -12.56 15.56 5.35
CA ASP A 209 -13.12 14.97 4.14
C ASP A 209 -12.93 13.45 4.15
N GLY A 210 -13.99 12.71 3.78
CA GLY A 210 -14.01 11.24 3.86
C GLY A 210 -14.31 10.63 5.24
N ASN A 211 -14.19 11.37 6.34
CA ASN A 211 -14.41 10.84 7.71
C ASN A 211 -15.72 11.32 8.38
N GLN A 212 -16.60 12.01 7.65
CA GLN A 212 -17.77 12.68 8.22
C GLN A 212 -18.71 11.74 9.00
N TYR A 213 -18.89 10.49 8.54
CA TYR A 213 -19.76 9.52 9.20
C TYR A 213 -19.18 9.02 10.53
N ILE A 214 -17.89 8.67 10.55
CA ILE A 214 -17.19 8.24 11.77
C ILE A 214 -17.15 9.36 12.80
N PHE A 215 -16.89 10.60 12.35
CA PHE A 215 -16.92 11.77 13.23
C PHE A 215 -18.30 11.99 13.87
N LYS A 216 -19.38 11.80 13.11
CA LYS A 216 -20.75 11.88 13.66
C LYS A 216 -20.97 10.81 14.71
N ILE A 217 -20.63 9.55 14.44
CA ILE A 217 -20.75 8.47 15.42
C ILE A 217 -19.93 8.79 16.67
N ALA A 218 -18.70 9.28 16.50
CA ALA A 218 -17.84 9.62 17.62
C ALA A 218 -18.49 10.67 18.53
N LYS A 219 -19.11 11.71 17.96
CA LYS A 219 -19.87 12.71 18.71
C LYS A 219 -21.06 12.12 19.47
N GLU A 220 -21.84 11.26 18.84
CA GLU A 220 -22.99 10.61 19.52
C GLU A 220 -22.52 9.75 20.70
N LEU A 221 -21.45 8.97 20.50
CA LEU A 221 -20.90 8.09 21.55
C LEU A 221 -20.31 8.85 22.74
N ARG A 222 -19.91 10.12 22.59
CA ARG A 222 -19.46 10.96 23.73
C ARG A 222 -20.54 11.14 24.80
N HIS A 223 -21.81 11.04 24.43
CA HIS A 223 -22.91 11.18 25.38
C HIS A 223 -23.17 9.89 26.19
N TYR A 224 -22.56 8.77 25.82
CA TYR A 224 -22.68 7.51 26.52
C TYR A 224 -21.83 7.49 27.81
N GLY A 225 -22.35 6.87 28.87
CA GLY A 225 -21.69 6.78 30.18
C GLY A 225 -21.71 8.06 31.04
N LEU A 226 -22.29 9.17 30.54
CA LEU A 226 -22.40 10.43 31.29
C LEU A 226 -23.65 10.49 32.19
N LEU A 227 -24.69 9.72 31.88
CA LEU A 227 -25.97 9.74 32.61
C LEU A 227 -25.85 9.17 34.03
N ASP A 228 -25.04 8.11 34.22
CA ASP A 228 -24.84 7.50 35.55
C ASP A 228 -24.02 8.40 36.47
N ASN A 229 -23.07 9.17 35.93
CA ASN A 229 -22.28 10.12 36.71
C ASN A 229 -23.08 11.38 37.09
N ALA A 230 -24.00 11.84 36.24
CA ALA A 230 -24.87 12.98 36.53
C ALA A 230 -25.91 12.65 37.64
N LEU A 231 -26.45 11.42 37.65
CA LEU A 231 -27.37 10.96 38.70
C LEU A 231 -26.66 10.73 40.04
N ASN A 232 -25.45 10.16 40.04
CA ASN A 232 -24.66 9.99 41.27
C ASN A 232 -24.19 11.33 41.87
N SER A 233 -23.81 12.31 41.05
CA SER A 233 -23.40 13.64 41.56
C SER A 233 -24.56 14.46 42.12
N GLN A 234 -25.79 14.28 41.62
CA GLN A 234 -26.99 14.87 42.23
C GLN A 234 -27.37 14.18 43.56
N THR A 235 -27.18 12.87 43.67
CA THR A 235 -27.51 12.10 44.89
C THR A 235 -26.55 12.43 46.05
N ILE A 236 -25.28 12.73 45.76
CA ILE A 236 -24.30 13.16 46.78
C ILE A 236 -24.59 14.60 47.26
N GLN A 237 -25.05 15.49 46.39
CA GLN A 237 -25.45 16.85 46.79
C GLN A 237 -26.75 16.88 47.61
N SER A 238 -27.74 16.03 47.30
CA SER A 238 -28.96 15.94 48.11
C SER A 238 -28.71 15.41 49.53
N ASN A 239 -27.79 14.45 49.69
CA ASN A 239 -27.50 13.87 51.00
C ASN A 239 -26.67 14.78 51.91
N ASN A 240 -25.76 15.60 51.37
CA ASN A 240 -24.99 16.57 52.16
C ASN A 240 -25.79 17.80 52.59
N THR A 241 -26.93 18.07 51.93
CA THR A 241 -27.83 19.18 52.32
C THR A 241 -28.81 18.75 53.42
N ALA A 242 -29.10 17.45 53.54
CA ALA A 242 -29.98 16.90 54.57
C ALA A 242 -29.28 16.74 55.94
N THR A 243 -27.95 16.56 55.97
CA THR A 243 -27.18 16.37 57.22
C THR A 243 -26.70 17.67 57.87
N ASN A 244 -26.81 18.82 57.20
CA ASN A 244 -26.44 20.13 57.76
C ASN A 244 -27.62 20.92 58.34
N ASN A 245 -28.81 20.30 58.42
CA ASN A 245 -30.02 20.85 59.02
C ASN A 245 -30.54 19.96 60.18
N GLN A 246 -29.64 19.47 61.04
CA GLN A 246 -29.96 18.92 62.36
C GLN A 246 -29.08 19.55 63.43
#